data_AF-A0A6P6T919-F1
#
_entry.id   AF-A0A6P6T919-F1
#
_cell.length_a   1.000
_cell.length_b   1.000
_cell.length_c   1.000
_cell.angle_alpha   90.00
_cell.angle_beta   90.00
_cell.angle_gamma   90.00
#
_symmetry.space_group_name_H-M   'P 1'
#
loop_
_entity.id
_entity.type
_entity.pdbx_description
1 polymer ?
#
loop_
_entity_poly.entity_id
_entity_poly.type
_entity_poly.pdbx_seq_one_letter_code
_entity_poly.pdbx_strand_id
1 'polypeptide(L)'
;MILSALLTSVGINLALCFLFFALYSILRKQPGNAGVYAPRLVAHGKSQERGDFSLERLLPSAGWVRMAWQPSEDELLSVSGLDGVVFMRIFIFSLRIFTFATVIGVFILLPVNYMGDQPSLDFTGVQNKTLETFTISNVGDGSNRLWIHFCAVYVSRCLFAAFFILNMHISQPKDWRVSVHRNLSHKSLLF
;
A
#
# COMPACT_ATOMS: atom_id res chain seq x y z
N MET A 1 4.53 10.47 22.94
CA MET A 1 3.11 10.56 22.46
C MET A 1 2.20 9.60 23.25
N ILE A 2 0.97 10.00 23.57
CA ILE A 2 0.02 9.18 24.35
C ILE A 2 -0.57 8.08 23.45
N LEU A 3 -0.46 6.82 23.88
CA LEU A 3 -0.97 5.66 23.14
C LEU A 3 -2.49 5.73 22.89
N SER A 4 -3.26 6.22 23.85
CA SER A 4 -4.73 6.35 23.72
C SER A 4 -5.12 7.32 22.61
N ALA A 5 -4.41 8.45 22.46
CA ALA A 5 -4.67 9.40 21.38
C ALA A 5 -4.41 8.78 19.99
N LEU A 6 -3.35 7.98 19.86
CA LEU A 6 -3.05 7.23 18.63
C LEU A 6 -4.16 6.22 18.31
N LEU A 7 -4.57 5.42 19.30
CA LEU A 7 -5.62 4.40 19.14
C LEU A 7 -6.96 5.04 18.75
N THR A 8 -7.34 6.15 19.38
CA THR A 8 -8.55 6.90 19.02
C THR A 8 -8.49 7.41 17.59
N SER A 9 -7.36 7.97 17.16
CA SER A 9 -7.17 8.44 15.78
C SER A 9 -7.26 7.28 14.77
N VAL A 10 -6.59 6.16 15.03
CA VAL A 10 -6.66 4.97 14.19
C VAL A 10 -8.10 4.44 14.11
N GLY A 11 -8.81 4.38 15.24
CA GLY A 11 -10.20 3.93 15.29
C GLY A 11 -11.13 4.80 14.45
N ILE A 12 -11.03 6.13 14.57
CA ILE A 12 -11.84 7.08 13.78
C ILE A 12 -11.53 6.96 12.29
N ASN A 13 -10.24 6.97 11.90
CA ASN A 13 -9.85 6.85 10.50
C ASN A 13 -10.28 5.51 9.90
N LEU A 14 -10.18 4.42 10.65
CA LEU A 14 -10.63 3.10 10.22
C LEU A 14 -12.15 3.05 10.05
N ALA A 15 -12.92 3.65 10.97
CA ALA A 15 -14.37 3.76 10.86
C ALA A 15 -14.79 4.55 9.59
N LEU A 16 -14.13 5.68 9.33
CA LEU A 16 -14.34 6.46 8.11
C LEU A 16 -13.97 5.67 6.85
N CYS A 17 -12.88 4.90 6.89
CA CYS A 17 -12.48 4.03 5.80
C CYS A 17 -13.59 3.01 5.47
N PHE A 18 -14.13 2.33 6.49
CA PHE A 18 -15.24 1.39 6.29
C PHE A 18 -16.52 2.07 5.79
N LEU A 19 -16.83 3.27 6.30
CA LEU A 19 -17.97 4.06 5.84
C LEU A 19 -17.84 4.40 4.35
N PHE A 20 -16.70 4.94 3.92
CA PHE A 20 -16.46 5.27 2.51
C PHE A 20 -16.37 4.03 1.63
N PHE A 21 -15.80 2.94 2.13
CA PHE A 21 -15.77 1.66 1.43
C PHE A 21 -17.18 1.12 1.17
N ALA A 22 -18.05 1.18 2.17
CA ALA A 22 -19.45 0.78 2.06
C ALA A 22 -20.20 1.70 1.10
N LEU A 23 -20.06 3.02 1.26
CA LEU A 23 -20.67 4.01 0.39
C LEU A 23 -20.26 3.79 -1.08
N TYR A 24 -18.96 3.68 -1.35
CA TYR A 24 -18.44 3.36 -2.68
C TYR A 24 -19.01 2.05 -3.23
N SER A 25 -19.06 1.00 -2.40
CA SER A 25 -19.60 -0.30 -2.80
C SER A 25 -21.07 -0.26 -3.21
N ILE A 26 -21.87 0.64 -2.61
CA ILE A 26 -23.28 0.85 -2.95
C ILE A 26 -23.41 1.75 -4.18
N LEU A 27 -22.76 2.93 -4.16
CA LEU A 27 -22.85 3.94 -5.22
C LEU A 27 -22.40 3.40 -6.58
N ARG A 28 -21.30 2.63 -6.61
CA ARG A 28 -20.77 2.03 -7.86
C ARG A 28 -21.74 1.08 -8.55
N LYS A 29 -22.67 0.48 -7.79
CA LYS A 29 -23.62 -0.47 -8.33
C LYS A 29 -24.88 0.22 -8.84
N GLN A 30 -25.22 1.42 -8.38
CA GLN A 30 -26.45 2.11 -8.80
C GLN A 30 -26.39 2.49 -10.30
N PRO A 31 -27.46 2.20 -11.08
CA PRO A 31 -27.44 2.41 -12.53
C PRO A 31 -27.31 3.90 -12.90
N GLY A 32 -27.89 4.80 -12.11
CA GLY A 32 -27.78 6.25 -12.31
C GLY A 32 -26.34 6.79 -12.17
N ASN A 33 -25.48 6.11 -11.41
CA ASN A 33 -24.09 6.53 -11.20
C ASN A 33 -23.09 5.80 -12.11
N ALA A 34 -23.57 4.94 -13.03
CA ALA A 34 -22.70 4.16 -13.92
C ALA A 34 -21.84 5.04 -14.84
N GLY A 35 -22.34 6.22 -15.23
CA GLY A 35 -21.59 7.21 -16.01
C GLY A 35 -20.35 7.76 -15.30
N VAL A 36 -20.38 7.84 -13.96
CA VAL A 36 -19.26 8.36 -13.16
C VAL A 36 -18.28 7.25 -12.79
N TYR A 37 -18.79 6.11 -12.31
CA TYR A 37 -17.94 5.04 -11.77
C TYR A 37 -17.46 4.02 -12.82
N ALA A 38 -18.09 3.98 -14.00
CA ALA A 38 -17.73 3.04 -15.05
C ALA A 38 -17.81 3.66 -16.47
N PRO A 39 -17.21 4.83 -16.71
CA PRO A 39 -17.33 5.54 -17.99
C PRO A 39 -16.84 4.70 -19.18
N ARG A 40 -15.80 3.88 -18.98
CA ARG A 40 -15.29 2.96 -20.01
C ARG A 40 -16.29 1.86 -20.38
N LEU A 41 -17.02 1.31 -19.40
CA LEU A 41 -18.07 0.31 -19.67
C LEU A 41 -19.27 0.93 -20.38
N VAL A 42 -19.59 2.18 -20.06
CA VAL A 42 -20.64 2.97 -20.73
C VAL A 42 -20.24 3.28 -22.17
N ALA A 43 -19.01 3.73 -22.40
CA ALA A 43 -18.49 4.01 -23.74
C ALA A 43 -18.49 2.78 -24.67
N HIS A 44 -18.31 1.58 -24.11
CA HIS A 44 -18.39 0.32 -24.85
C HIS A 44 -19.82 -0.24 -25.00
N GLY A 45 -20.87 0.49 -24.56
CA GLY A 45 -22.27 0.05 -24.67
C GLY A 45 -22.66 -1.12 -23.77
N LYS A 46 -21.73 -1.66 -22.98
CA LYS A 46 -21.95 -2.81 -22.08
C LYS A 46 -22.68 -2.45 -20.78
N SER A 47 -22.94 -1.17 -20.52
CA SER A 47 -23.68 -0.72 -19.33
C SER A 47 -25.20 -0.90 -19.44
N GLN A 48 -25.73 -1.05 -20.64
CA GLN A 48 -27.17 -0.99 -20.91
C GLN A 48 -27.94 -2.27 -20.52
N GLU A 49 -27.25 -3.40 -20.29
CA GLU A 49 -27.89 -4.67 -19.90
C GLU A 49 -28.16 -4.83 -18.38
N ARG A 50 -27.75 -3.89 -17.53
CA ARG A 50 -27.96 -3.97 -16.06
C ARG A 50 -29.28 -3.32 -15.60
N GLY A 51 -30.36 -3.61 -16.33
CA GLY A 51 -31.65 -2.95 -16.25
C GLY A 51 -32.60 -3.36 -15.11
N ASP A 52 -32.12 -3.82 -13.96
CA ASP A 52 -33.04 -4.08 -12.84
C ASP A 52 -32.49 -3.66 -11.45
N PHE A 53 -33.36 -3.03 -10.66
CA PHE A 53 -33.07 -2.59 -9.30
C PHE A 53 -33.22 -3.78 -8.32
N SER A 54 -32.12 -4.46 -8.00
CA SER A 54 -32.11 -5.51 -6.95
C SER A 54 -31.74 -4.93 -5.58
N LEU A 55 -32.44 -5.34 -4.52
CA LEU A 55 -32.10 -5.00 -3.12
C LEU A 55 -30.71 -5.54 -2.71
N GLU A 56 -30.22 -6.59 -3.36
CA GLU A 56 -28.85 -7.11 -3.19
C GLU A 56 -27.77 -6.08 -3.58
N ARG A 57 -28.17 -5.06 -4.34
CA ARG A 57 -27.31 -3.96 -4.78
C ARG A 57 -27.00 -2.97 -3.66
N LEU A 58 -27.82 -2.93 -2.61
CA LEU A 58 -27.61 -2.09 -1.42
C LEU A 58 -26.68 -2.74 -0.38
N LEU A 59 -26.39 -4.04 -0.51
CA LEU A 59 -25.43 -4.70 0.35
C LEU A 59 -23.99 -4.34 -0.09
N PRO A 60 -23.14 -3.84 0.82
CA PRO A 60 -21.74 -3.58 0.51
C PRO A 60 -21.04 -4.91 0.22
N SER A 61 -20.59 -5.09 -1.02
CA SER A 61 -19.89 -6.31 -1.44
C SER A 61 -18.42 -6.00 -1.72
N ALA A 62 -17.50 -6.70 -1.06
CA ALA A 62 -16.07 -6.57 -1.31
C ALA A 62 -15.59 -7.24 -2.62
N GLY A 63 -16.49 -7.84 -3.41
CA GLY A 63 -16.13 -8.56 -4.65
C GLY A 63 -15.37 -7.71 -5.66
N TRP A 64 -15.58 -6.38 -5.67
CA TRP A 64 -14.83 -5.49 -6.55
C TRP A 64 -13.35 -5.38 -6.19
N VAL A 65 -12.98 -5.58 -4.91
CA VAL A 65 -11.58 -5.60 -4.46
C VAL A 65 -10.87 -6.80 -5.06
N ARG A 66 -11.50 -7.98 -5.02
CA ARG A 66 -10.96 -9.19 -5.66
C ARG A 66 -10.79 -8.99 -7.16
N MET A 67 -11.79 -8.42 -7.83
CA MET A 67 -11.70 -8.12 -9.26
C MET A 67 -10.61 -7.09 -9.59
N ALA A 68 -10.33 -6.15 -8.70
CA ALA A 68 -9.25 -5.17 -8.88
C ALA A 68 -7.85 -5.77 -8.66
N TRP A 69 -7.74 -6.89 -7.93
CA TRP A 69 -6.46 -7.54 -7.62
C TRP A 69 -6.08 -8.63 -8.64
N GLN A 70 -7.05 -9.17 -9.36
CA GLN A 70 -6.84 -10.24 -10.34
C GLN A 70 -6.18 -9.86 -11.68
N PRO A 71 -6.20 -8.60 -12.18
CA PRO A 71 -5.66 -8.29 -13.50
C PRO A 71 -4.18 -8.63 -13.63
N SER A 72 -3.81 -9.25 -14.74
CA SER A 72 -2.41 -9.55 -15.07
C SER A 72 -1.66 -8.30 -15.55
N GLU A 73 -0.33 -8.33 -15.55
CA GLU A 73 0.46 -7.21 -16.10
C GLU A 73 0.15 -6.93 -17.57
N ASP A 74 -0.12 -7.97 -18.37
CA ASP A 74 -0.49 -7.82 -19.78
C ASP A 74 -1.86 -7.14 -19.94
N GLU A 75 -2.82 -7.49 -19.08
CA GLU A 75 -4.14 -6.85 -19.04
C GLU A 75 -4.00 -5.38 -18.62
N LEU A 76 -3.22 -5.11 -17.57
CA LEU A 76 -2.91 -3.75 -17.13
C LEU A 76 -2.21 -2.92 -18.23
N LEU A 77 -1.30 -3.52 -18.98
CA LEU A 77 -0.64 -2.86 -20.11
C LEU A 77 -1.65 -2.50 -21.20
N SER A 78 -2.58 -3.41 -21.51
CA SER A 78 -3.60 -3.19 -22.54
C SER A 78 -4.64 -2.13 -22.15
N VAL A 79 -4.99 -2.04 -20.85
CA VAL A 79 -6.08 -1.17 -20.36
C VAL A 79 -5.56 0.19 -19.88
N SER A 80 -4.38 0.22 -19.25
CA SER A 80 -3.83 1.41 -18.58
C SER A 80 -2.53 1.91 -19.22
N GLY A 81 -1.96 1.16 -20.16
CA GLY A 81 -0.70 1.50 -20.81
C GLY A 81 0.52 1.29 -19.91
N LEU A 82 1.69 1.70 -20.42
CA LEU A 82 2.97 1.47 -19.77
C LEU A 82 3.09 2.19 -18.42
N ASP A 83 2.59 3.43 -18.34
CA ASP A 83 2.67 4.24 -17.12
C ASP A 83 1.92 3.58 -15.94
N GLY A 84 0.70 3.07 -16.20
CA GLY A 84 -0.07 2.34 -15.20
C GLY A 84 0.62 1.08 -14.70
N VAL A 85 1.29 0.33 -15.58
CA VAL A 85 2.06 -0.87 -15.19
C VAL A 85 3.26 -0.49 -14.33
N VAL A 86 4.01 0.54 -14.70
CA VAL A 86 5.17 1.03 -13.92
C VAL A 86 4.71 1.51 -12.54
N PHE A 87 3.61 2.26 -12.47
CA PHE A 87 3.03 2.71 -11.20
C PHE A 87 2.66 1.52 -10.29
N MET A 88 1.97 0.51 -10.82
CA MET A 88 1.60 -0.68 -10.05
C MET A 88 2.83 -1.46 -9.58
N ARG A 89 3.88 -1.55 -10.41
CA ARG A 89 5.15 -2.18 -10.02
C ARG A 89 5.82 -1.45 -8.86
N ILE A 90 5.86 -0.12 -8.88
CA ILE A 90 6.40 0.69 -7.77
C ILE A 90 5.61 0.43 -6.48
N PHE A 91 4.28 0.36 -6.57
CA PHE A 91 3.42 0.09 -5.41
C PHE A 91 3.68 -1.29 -4.80
N ILE A 92 3.70 -2.34 -5.63
CA ILE A 92 3.99 -3.73 -5.19
C ILE A 92 5.41 -3.82 -4.61
N PHE A 93 6.38 -3.20 -5.27
CA PHE A 93 7.76 -3.14 -4.81
C PHE A 93 7.87 -2.50 -3.41
N SER A 94 7.18 -1.38 -3.21
CA SER A 94 7.14 -0.67 -1.93
C SER A 94 6.54 -1.55 -0.83
N LEU A 95 5.39 -2.20 -1.09
CA LEU A 95 4.75 -3.10 -0.12
C LEU A 95 5.65 -4.27 0.29
N ARG A 96 6.40 -4.85 -0.65
CA ARG A 96 7.32 -5.96 -0.35
C ARG A 96 8.46 -5.51 0.56
N ILE A 97 9.07 -4.36 0.29
CA ILE A 97 10.13 -3.81 1.16
C ILE A 97 9.60 -3.47 2.54
N PHE A 98 8.44 -2.80 2.60
CA PHE A 98 7.80 -2.48 3.87
C PHE A 98 7.50 -3.74 4.69
N THR A 99 7.08 -4.84 4.06
CA THR A 99 6.83 -6.11 4.75
C THR A 99 8.08 -6.61 5.48
N PHE A 100 9.25 -6.64 4.81
CA PHE A 100 10.50 -7.04 5.45
C PHE A 100 10.91 -6.08 6.57
N ALA A 101 10.80 -4.77 6.33
CA ALA A 101 11.11 -3.76 7.32
C ALA A 101 10.19 -3.87 8.55
N THR A 102 8.89 -4.15 8.35
CA THR A 102 7.92 -4.37 9.43
C THR A 102 8.25 -5.62 10.23
N VAL A 103 8.64 -6.73 9.58
CA VAL A 103 9.06 -7.94 10.30
C VAL A 103 10.27 -7.66 11.20
N ILE A 104 11.30 -7.02 10.67
CA ILE A 104 12.49 -6.63 11.46
C ILE A 104 12.09 -5.66 12.59
N GLY A 105 11.25 -4.67 12.28
CA GLY A 105 10.79 -3.68 13.23
C GLY A 105 10.00 -4.29 14.39
N VAL A 106 9.03 -5.15 14.10
CA VAL A 106 8.12 -5.74 15.09
C VAL A 106 8.78 -6.85 15.90
N PHE A 107 9.59 -7.71 15.28
CA PHE A 107 10.15 -8.87 15.97
C PHE A 107 11.54 -8.64 16.57
N ILE A 108 12.29 -7.62 16.11
CA ILE A 108 13.64 -7.35 16.61
C ILE A 108 13.69 -6.01 17.32
N LEU A 109 13.34 -4.92 16.63
CA LEU A 109 13.55 -3.57 17.18
C LEU A 109 12.58 -3.25 18.33
N LEU A 110 11.31 -3.65 18.19
CA LEU A 110 10.28 -3.33 19.18
C LEU A 110 10.52 -4.03 20.53
N PRO A 111 10.88 -5.33 20.61
CA PRO A 111 11.29 -5.96 21.86
C PRO A 111 12.57 -5.35 22.45
N VAL A 112 13.58 -5.06 21.62
CA VAL A 112 14.85 -4.45 22.08
C VAL A 112 14.62 -3.09 22.70
N ASN A 113 13.75 -2.27 22.11
CA ASN A 113 13.36 -0.98 22.67
C ASN A 113 12.60 -1.14 23.99
N TYR A 114 11.65 -2.09 24.04
CA TYR A 114 10.84 -2.31 25.24
C TYR A 114 11.67 -2.77 26.45
N MET A 115 12.72 -3.57 26.23
CA MET A 115 13.62 -4.00 27.29
C MET A 115 14.55 -2.89 27.81
N GLY A 116 14.52 -1.69 27.21
CA GLY A 116 15.28 -0.51 27.63
C GLY A 116 15.14 -0.18 29.11
N ASP A 117 16.27 0.14 29.76
CA ASP A 117 16.35 0.39 31.20
C ASP A 117 16.30 1.89 31.55
N GLN A 118 15.98 2.77 30.59
CA GLN A 118 15.82 4.20 30.92
C GLN A 118 14.55 4.39 31.75
N PRO A 119 14.64 4.97 32.96
CA PRO A 119 13.45 5.29 33.72
C PRO A 119 12.72 6.42 33.00
N SER A 120 11.56 6.09 32.42
CA SER A 120 10.58 7.11 32.03
C SER A 120 10.25 7.91 33.28
N LEU A 121 10.75 9.15 33.36
CA LEU A 121 10.60 10.04 34.52
C LEU A 121 9.14 10.07 34.98
N ASP A 122 8.88 9.33 36.06
CA ASP A 122 7.56 9.11 36.64
C ASP A 122 7.30 10.21 37.67
N PHE A 123 6.96 11.41 37.19
CA PHE A 123 6.28 12.41 38.02
C PHE A 123 4.79 12.29 37.72
N THR A 124 4.04 11.72 38.66
CA THR A 124 2.57 11.61 38.70
C THR A 124 1.94 10.33 38.12
N GLY A 125 2.05 9.22 38.86
CA GLY A 125 0.92 8.38 39.32
C GLY A 125 -0.15 7.87 38.35
N VAL A 126 -0.03 8.08 37.05
CA VAL A 126 -0.98 7.65 36.03
C VAL A 126 -0.16 6.93 34.98
N GLN A 127 -0.32 5.60 34.91
CA GLN A 127 0.27 4.73 33.87
C GLN A 127 -0.26 5.10 32.47
N ASN A 128 0.07 6.29 31.98
CA ASN A 128 -0.05 6.62 30.58
C ASN A 128 1.09 5.87 29.88
N LYS A 129 0.77 4.67 29.38
CA LYS A 129 1.66 3.87 28.52
C LYS A 129 2.08 4.74 27.34
N THR A 130 3.24 5.35 27.47
CA THR A 130 3.74 6.32 26.50
C THR A 130 4.50 5.54 25.43
N LEU A 131 4.28 5.91 24.17
CA LEU A 131 4.93 5.26 23.02
C LEU A 131 6.46 5.36 23.05
N GLU A 132 7.02 6.24 23.90
CA GLU A 132 8.46 6.36 24.13
C GLU A 132 9.11 5.04 24.59
N THR A 133 8.33 4.17 25.26
CA THR A 133 8.82 2.84 25.70
C THR A 133 9.20 1.93 24.52
N PHE A 134 8.59 2.14 23.34
CA PHE A 134 8.84 1.34 22.14
C PHE A 134 9.81 2.00 21.16
N THR A 135 10.40 3.14 21.53
CA THR A 135 11.33 3.89 20.68
C THR A 135 12.76 3.81 21.21
N ILE A 136 13.70 4.26 20.38
CA ILE A 136 15.13 4.28 20.73
C ILE A 136 15.43 5.15 21.95
N SER A 137 14.54 6.09 22.29
CA SER A 137 14.63 6.91 23.50
C SER A 137 14.57 6.10 24.80
N ASN A 138 14.03 4.88 24.79
CA ASN A 138 14.07 4.00 25.96
C ASN A 138 15.43 3.27 26.14
N VAL A 139 16.29 3.31 25.13
CA VAL A 139 17.61 2.66 25.15
C VAL A 139 18.63 3.66 25.69
N GLY A 140 19.36 3.26 26.74
CA GLY A 140 20.37 4.12 27.36
C GLY A 140 21.53 4.47 26.43
N ASP A 141 22.05 5.69 26.56
CA ASP A 141 23.22 6.15 25.81
C ASP A 141 24.44 5.24 26.07
N GLY A 142 25.18 4.91 25.02
CA GLY A 142 26.32 4.00 25.10
C GLY A 142 25.96 2.52 25.30
N SER A 143 24.67 2.15 25.31
CA SER A 143 24.24 0.76 25.42
C SER A 143 24.64 -0.06 24.19
N ASN A 144 25.12 -1.28 24.42
CA ASN A 144 25.39 -2.25 23.36
C ASN A 144 24.16 -2.58 22.50
N ARG A 145 22.94 -2.27 22.97
CA ARG A 145 21.69 -2.46 22.22
C ARG A 145 21.59 -1.54 21.00
N LEU A 146 22.26 -0.39 20.99
CA LEU A 146 22.32 0.51 19.83
C LEU A 146 22.98 -0.17 18.60
N TRP A 147 23.88 -1.14 18.83
CA TRP A 147 24.44 -1.94 17.74
C TRP A 147 23.40 -2.78 17.01
N ILE A 148 22.35 -3.23 17.71
CA ILE A 148 21.25 -3.97 17.08
C ILE A 148 20.49 -3.06 16.10
N HIS A 149 20.24 -1.80 16.48
CA HIS A 149 19.64 -0.80 15.59
C HIS A 149 20.52 -0.55 14.37
N PHE A 150 21.82 -0.37 14.58
CA PHE A 150 22.79 -0.19 13.50
C PHE A 150 22.73 -1.37 12.53
N CYS A 151 22.89 -2.60 13.02
CA CYS A 151 22.81 -3.81 12.21
C CYS A 151 21.48 -3.92 11.45
N ALA A 152 20.35 -3.64 12.09
CA ALA A 152 19.03 -3.67 11.45
C ALA A 152 18.90 -2.69 10.28
N VAL A 153 19.49 -1.49 10.40
CA VAL A 153 19.52 -0.50 9.30
C VAL A 153 20.36 -1.03 8.14
N TYR A 154 21.54 -1.62 8.39
CA TYR A 154 22.35 -2.17 7.30
C TYR A 154 21.69 -3.37 6.64
N VAL A 155 21.11 -4.29 7.42
CA VAL A 155 20.37 -5.44 6.89
C VAL A 155 19.19 -4.97 6.02
N SER A 156 18.38 -4.03 6.51
CA SER A 156 17.27 -3.49 5.72
C SER A 156 17.74 -2.78 4.45
N ARG A 157 18.86 -2.04 4.49
CA ARG A 157 19.48 -1.42 3.31
C ARG A 157 20.00 -2.45 2.30
N CYS A 158 20.65 -3.51 2.76
CA CYS A 158 21.12 -4.60 1.90
C CYS A 158 19.95 -5.36 1.26
N LEU A 159 18.89 -5.67 2.02
CA LEU A 159 17.68 -6.30 1.51
C LEU A 159 17.00 -5.42 0.45
N PHE A 160 16.90 -4.11 0.72
CA PHE A 160 16.40 -3.15 -0.25
C PHE A 160 17.22 -3.18 -1.54
N ALA A 161 18.55 -3.09 -1.45
CA ALA A 161 19.43 -3.10 -2.63
C ALA A 161 19.34 -4.42 -3.41
N ALA A 162 19.36 -5.56 -2.72
CA ALA A 162 19.23 -6.87 -3.35
C ALA A 162 17.87 -7.02 -4.06
N PHE A 163 16.78 -6.61 -3.39
CA PHE A 163 15.46 -6.66 -3.97
C PHE A 163 15.32 -5.69 -5.15
N PHE A 164 15.88 -4.48 -5.05
CA PHE A 164 15.92 -3.51 -6.14
C PHE A 164 16.66 -4.05 -7.37
N ILE A 165 17.86 -4.61 -7.19
CA ILE A 165 18.64 -5.21 -8.27
C ILE A 165 17.88 -6.39 -8.90
N LEU A 166 17.30 -7.27 -8.09
CA LEU A 166 16.53 -8.41 -8.56
C LEU A 166 15.32 -7.94 -9.39
N ASN A 167 14.57 -6.95 -8.91
CA ASN A 167 13.44 -6.41 -9.64
C ASN A 167 13.88 -5.68 -10.90
N MET A 168 15.00 -4.96 -10.90
CA MET A 168 15.53 -4.36 -12.13
C MET A 168 15.93 -5.42 -13.15
N HIS A 169 16.54 -6.52 -12.72
CA HIS A 169 16.97 -7.62 -13.61
C HIS A 169 15.77 -8.34 -14.22
N ILE A 170 14.78 -8.70 -13.40
CA ILE A 170 13.53 -9.35 -13.86
C ILE A 170 12.71 -8.39 -14.71
N SER A 171 12.71 -7.10 -14.36
CA SER A 171 11.93 -6.08 -15.06
C SER A 171 12.53 -5.70 -16.40
N GLN A 172 13.74 -6.12 -16.78
CA GLN A 172 14.28 -5.94 -18.14
C GLN A 172 13.38 -6.70 -19.12
N PRO A 173 12.47 -6.02 -19.82
CA PRO A 173 11.67 -6.70 -20.83
C PRO A 173 12.65 -7.01 -21.98
N LYS A 174 12.56 -8.17 -22.62
CA LYS A 174 13.26 -8.34 -23.91
C LYS A 174 12.53 -7.57 -25.02
N ASP A 175 11.28 -7.17 -24.77
CA ASP A 175 10.34 -6.62 -25.77
C ASP A 175 10.01 -5.11 -25.65
N TRP A 176 10.48 -4.40 -24.62
CA TRP A 176 10.18 -2.95 -24.47
C TRP A 176 10.81 -2.11 -25.58
N ARG A 177 11.99 -2.51 -26.08
CA ARG A 177 12.63 -1.84 -27.23
C ARG A 177 11.69 -1.87 -28.42
N VAL A 178 11.01 -3.00 -28.64
CA VAL A 178 10.07 -3.18 -29.75
C VAL A 178 8.81 -2.34 -29.57
N SER A 179 8.26 -2.25 -28.36
CA SER A 179 7.06 -1.45 -28.10
C SER A 179 7.32 0.06 -28.16
N VAL A 180 8.47 0.53 -27.67
CA VAL A 180 8.88 1.94 -27.75
C VAL A 180 9.21 2.33 -29.19
N HIS A 181 9.92 1.46 -29.94
CA HIS A 181 10.17 1.72 -31.37
C HIS A 181 8.89 1.77 -32.21
N ARG A 182 7.92 0.88 -31.97
CA ARG A 182 6.64 0.90 -32.70
C ARG A 182 5.88 2.21 -32.50
N ASN A 183 5.84 2.73 -31.28
CA ASN A 183 5.16 3.99 -30.98
C ASN A 183 5.89 5.23 -31.54
N LEU A 184 7.23 5.21 -31.58
CA LEU A 184 8.03 6.29 -32.19
C LEU A 184 7.96 6.26 -33.73
N SER A 185 7.91 5.08 -34.34
CA SER A 185 7.70 4.91 -35.78
C SER A 185 6.33 5.43 -36.23
N HIS A 186 5.28 5.17 -35.46
CA HIS A 186 3.94 5.67 -35.78
C HIS A 186 3.80 7.19 -35.69
N LYS A 187 4.58 7.84 -34.81
CA LYS A 187 4.60 9.30 -34.66
C LYS A 187 5.49 10.02 -35.70
N SER A 188 6.49 9.34 -36.24
CA SER A 188 7.39 9.90 -37.26
C SER A 188 6.85 9.80 -38.69
N LEU A 189 5.82 8.98 -38.93
CA LEU A 189 5.10 8.90 -40.21
C LEU A 189 3.95 9.92 -40.34
N LEU A 190 3.73 10.73 -39.31
CA LEU A 190 2.69 11.79 -39.27
C LEU A 190 3.26 13.20 -39.51
N PHE A 191 4.50 13.30 -39.98
CA PHE A 191 5.14 14.54 -40.43
C PHE A 191 5.63 14.39 -41.87
#